data_AF-A0A0C1QJX9-F1
#
_entry.id   AF-A0A0C1QJX9-F1
#
_cell.length_a   1.000
_cell.length_b   1.000
_cell.length_c   1.000
_cell.angle_alpha   90.00
_cell.angle_beta   90.00
_cell.angle_gamma   90.00
#
_symmetry.space_group_name_H-M   'P 1'
#
loop_
_entity.id
_entity.type
_entity.pdbx_description
1 polymer ?
#
loop_
_entity_poly.entity_id
_entity_poly.type
_entity_poly.pdbx_seq_one_letter_code
_entity_poly.pdbx_strand_id
1 'polypeptide(L)'
;MNTFEHNIKSIWGKKGSSWLNSLPRLSADCAKQWGLSELTPLKNLSHNYILSGYQDSVPIILKIGLDIKQTDREANALKFYNGKGCIDLTNPLVCLNGNLSSMLNVTIVSIA
;
A
#
# COMPACT_ATOMS: atom_id res chain seq x y z
N MET A 1 -15.87 -7.90 13.47
CA MET A 1 -15.20 -6.86 12.66
C MET A 1 -13.84 -6.62 13.28
N ASN A 2 -12.74 -6.80 12.54
CA ASN A 2 -11.41 -6.54 13.08
C ASN A 2 -11.19 -5.03 13.30
N THR A 3 -10.26 -4.65 14.17
CA THR A 3 -9.98 -3.25 14.54
C THR A 3 -9.68 -2.38 13.31
N PHE A 4 -9.00 -2.95 12.32
CA PHE A 4 -8.71 -2.31 11.04
C PHE A 4 -9.98 -1.88 10.28
N GLU A 5 -10.89 -2.81 10.00
CA GLU A 5 -12.14 -2.52 9.29
C GLU A 5 -13.00 -1.52 10.06
N HIS A 6 -13.02 -1.61 11.39
CA HIS A 6 -13.73 -0.66 12.23
C HIS A 6 -13.16 0.76 12.09
N ASN A 7 -11.83 0.92 12.22
CA ASN A 7 -11.17 2.21 12.10
C ASN A 7 -11.41 2.85 10.72
N ILE A 8 -11.29 2.04 9.66
CA ILE A 8 -11.51 2.51 8.30
C ILE A 8 -12.94 2.97 8.08
N LYS A 9 -13.93 2.21 8.56
CA LYS A 9 -15.35 2.61 8.45
C LYS A 9 -15.67 3.82 9.33
N SER A 10 -15.07 3.93 10.50
CA SER A 10 -15.26 5.05 11.43
C SER A 10 -14.77 6.37 10.83
N ILE A 11 -13.57 6.37 10.22
CA ILE A 11 -12.95 7.57 9.65
C ILE A 11 -13.56 7.92 8.29
N TRP A 12 -13.84 6.93 7.43
CA TRP A 12 -14.16 7.16 6.02
C TRP A 12 -15.61 6.78 5.62
N GLY A 13 -16.43 6.30 6.56
CA GLY A 13 -17.84 5.96 6.34
C GLY A 13 -18.09 5.02 5.16
N LYS A 14 -19.00 5.42 4.25
CA LYS A 14 -19.34 4.66 3.03
C LYS A 14 -18.15 4.48 2.10
N LYS A 15 -17.25 5.47 2.01
CA LYS A 15 -16.03 5.37 1.21
C LYS A 15 -15.11 4.30 1.76
N GLY A 16 -14.93 4.26 3.09
CA GLY A 16 -14.16 3.22 3.77
C GLY A 16 -14.72 1.82 3.54
N SER A 17 -16.04 1.66 3.62
CA SER A 17 -16.70 0.38 3.35
C SER A 17 -16.49 -0.09 1.90
N SER A 18 -16.64 0.83 0.94
CA SER A 18 -16.44 0.51 -0.48
C SER A 18 -15.00 0.13 -0.79
N TRP A 19 -14.04 0.81 -0.14
CA TRP A 19 -12.63 0.50 -0.27
C TRP A 19 -12.24 -0.85 0.33
N LEU A 20 -12.74 -1.18 1.53
CA LEU A 20 -12.50 -2.49 2.14
C LEU A 20 -12.96 -3.63 1.21
N ASN A 21 -14.11 -3.46 0.55
CA ASN A 21 -14.64 -4.44 -0.40
C ASN A 21 -13.81 -4.55 -1.68
N SER A 22 -13.07 -3.50 -2.07
CA SER A 22 -12.22 -3.52 -3.25
C SER A 22 -10.81 -4.04 -3.00
N LEU A 23 -10.37 -4.17 -1.73
CA LEU A 23 -9.02 -4.60 -1.36
C LEU A 23 -8.54 -5.90 -2.07
N PRO A 24 -9.33 -6.99 -2.15
CA PRO A 24 -8.88 -8.20 -2.83
C PRO A 24 -8.62 -7.99 -4.33
N ARG A 25 -9.45 -7.17 -4.99
CA ARG A 25 -9.27 -6.82 -6.40
C ARG A 25 -8.05 -5.92 -6.59
N LEU A 26 -7.88 -4.92 -5.72
CA LEU A 26 -6.76 -4.00 -5.77
C LEU A 26 -5.42 -4.71 -5.58
N SER A 27 -5.30 -5.60 -4.59
CA SER A 27 -4.06 -6.34 -4.37
C SER A 27 -3.74 -7.26 -5.55
N ALA A 28 -4.75 -7.89 -6.16
CA ALA A 28 -4.57 -8.71 -7.36
C ALA A 28 -4.15 -7.87 -8.59
N ASP A 29 -4.77 -6.71 -8.81
CA ASP A 29 -4.40 -5.78 -9.89
C ASP A 29 -2.95 -5.32 -9.72
N CYS A 30 -2.56 -4.97 -8.49
CA CYS A 30 -1.19 -4.61 -8.13
C CYS A 30 -0.21 -5.76 -8.40
N ALA A 31 -0.54 -6.97 -7.95
CA ALA A 31 0.29 -8.15 -8.16
C ALA A 31 0.55 -8.39 -9.65
N LYS A 32 -0.50 -8.30 -10.48
CA LYS A 32 -0.39 -8.49 -11.92
C LYS A 32 0.41 -7.37 -12.60
N GLN A 33 0.13 -6.12 -12.26
CA GLN A 33 0.75 -4.96 -12.88
C GLN A 33 2.26 -4.90 -12.62
N TRP A 34 2.69 -5.39 -11.46
CA TRP A 34 4.07 -5.25 -10.99
C TRP A 34 4.82 -6.56 -10.79
N GLY A 35 4.24 -7.69 -11.20
CA GLY A 35 4.87 -9.00 -11.05
C GLY A 35 5.11 -9.41 -9.59
N LEU A 36 4.20 -9.02 -8.67
CA LEU A 36 4.33 -9.38 -7.26
C LEU A 36 3.83 -10.81 -7.02
N SER A 37 4.49 -11.52 -6.11
CA SER A 37 4.14 -12.87 -5.71
C SER A 37 4.03 -13.02 -4.19
N GLU A 38 3.35 -14.09 -3.76
CA GLU A 38 3.22 -14.51 -2.36
C GLU A 38 2.67 -13.42 -1.41
N LEU A 39 1.83 -12.54 -1.94
CA LEU A 39 1.23 -11.44 -1.17
C LEU A 39 0.39 -11.98 0.00
N THR A 40 0.84 -11.70 1.21
CA THR A 40 0.21 -12.11 2.46
C THR A 40 -0.10 -10.89 3.33
N PRO A 41 -1.36 -10.68 3.76
CA PRO A 41 -1.70 -9.57 4.65
C PRO A 41 -0.98 -9.68 6.00
N LEU A 42 -0.41 -8.56 6.47
CA LEU A 42 0.15 -8.48 7.80
C LEU A 42 -0.94 -8.42 8.87
N LYS A 43 -0.61 -8.84 10.09
CA LYS A 43 -1.49 -8.76 11.26
C LYS A 43 -1.45 -7.35 11.87
N ASN A 44 -2.44 -7.04 12.71
CA ASN A 44 -2.50 -5.79 13.51
C ASN A 44 -2.51 -4.50 12.68
N LEU A 45 -3.21 -4.51 11.55
CA LEU A 45 -3.43 -3.34 10.70
C LEU A 45 -4.29 -2.30 11.42
N SER A 46 -4.02 -1.03 11.18
CA SER A 46 -4.72 0.08 11.83
C SER A 46 -5.44 0.99 10.83
N HIS A 47 -4.71 1.54 9.85
CA HIS A 47 -5.23 2.54 8.89
C HIS A 47 -4.88 2.23 7.42
N ASN A 48 -3.99 1.28 7.16
CA ASN A 48 -3.58 0.88 5.81
C ASN A 48 -3.66 -0.63 5.67
N TYR A 49 -3.94 -1.09 4.45
CA TYR A 49 -3.86 -2.50 4.11
C TYR A 49 -2.42 -2.82 3.68
N ILE A 50 -1.74 -3.64 4.48
CA ILE A 50 -0.31 -3.93 4.31
C ILE A 50 -0.15 -5.42 4.01
N LEU A 51 0.58 -5.75 2.94
CA LEU A 51 0.92 -7.10 2.56
C LEU A 51 2.44 -7.24 2.42
N SER A 52 2.99 -8.36 2.88
CA SER A 52 4.35 -8.78 2.52
C SER A 52 4.31 -9.68 1.30
N GLY A 53 5.36 -9.66 0.48
CA GLY A 53 5.51 -10.60 -0.63
C GLY A 53 6.86 -10.40 -1.30
N TYR A 54 6.93 -10.74 -2.58
CA TYR A 54 8.16 -10.63 -3.36
C TYR A 54 7.92 -9.98 -4.72
N GLN A 55 8.98 -9.39 -5.26
CA GLN A 55 9.10 -8.99 -6.66
C GLN A 55 10.43 -9.54 -7.17
N ASP A 56 10.42 -10.45 -8.16
CA ASP A 56 11.63 -11.09 -8.68
C ASP A 56 12.59 -11.60 -7.57
N SER A 57 12.01 -12.26 -6.56
CA SER A 57 12.69 -12.77 -5.34
C SER A 57 13.19 -11.72 -4.34
N VAL A 58 13.01 -10.43 -4.61
CA VAL A 58 13.28 -9.35 -3.65
C VAL A 58 12.10 -9.20 -2.69
N PRO A 59 12.30 -9.24 -1.36
CA PRO A 59 11.24 -9.01 -0.38
C PRO A 59 10.67 -7.59 -0.47
N ILE A 60 9.34 -7.47 -0.48
CA ILE A 60 8.64 -6.19 -0.55
C ILE A 60 7.50 -6.09 0.46
N ILE A 61 7.08 -4.86 0.71
CA ILE A 61 5.84 -4.50 1.39
C ILE A 61 4.96 -3.71 0.42
N LEU A 62 3.77 -4.23 0.17
CA LEU A 62 2.71 -3.52 -0.53
C LEU A 62 1.81 -2.83 0.50
N LYS A 63 1.71 -1.50 0.43
CA LYS A 63 0.87 -0.66 1.28
C LYS A 63 -0.21 0.01 0.44
N ILE A 64 -1.46 -0.26 0.76
CA ILE A 64 -2.64 0.32 0.11
C ILE A 64 -3.36 1.18 1.15
N GLY A 65 -3.63 2.44 0.84
CA GLY A 65 -4.22 3.41 1.77
C GLY A 65 -5.31 4.28 1.16
N LEU A 66 -6.18 4.84 2.01
CA LEU A 66 -7.21 5.80 1.63
C LEU A 66 -6.76 7.27 1.73
N ASP A 67 -5.74 7.55 2.55
CA ASP A 67 -5.19 8.90 2.72
C ASP A 67 -4.08 9.17 1.70
N ILE A 68 -4.50 9.76 0.58
CA ILE A 68 -3.65 10.12 -0.55
C ILE A 68 -2.53 11.08 -0.10
N LYS A 69 -2.87 12.11 0.69
CA LYS A 69 -1.91 13.14 1.10
C LYS A 69 -0.85 12.59 2.05
N GLN A 70 -1.25 11.72 2.98
CA GLN A 70 -0.31 11.06 3.88
C GLN A 70 0.64 10.15 3.11
N THR A 71 0.11 9.40 2.16
CA THR A 71 0.89 8.49 1.30
C THR A 71 1.91 9.25 0.46
N ASP A 72 1.52 10.38 -0.14
CA ASP A 72 2.43 11.22 -0.92
C ASP A 72 3.56 11.82 -0.08
N ARG A 73 3.24 12.25 1.16
CA ARG A 73 4.25 12.78 2.09
C ARG A 73 5.28 11.71 2.47
N GLU A 74 4.83 10.49 2.75
CA GLU A 74 5.71 9.38 3.09
C GLU A 74 6.62 9.00 1.91
N ALA A 75 6.06 8.90 0.71
CA ALA A 75 6.84 8.64 -0.49
C ALA A 75 7.90 9.73 -0.74
N ASN A 76 7.52 11.01 -0.56
CA ASN A 76 8.46 12.14 -0.71
C ASN A 76 9.54 12.13 0.38
N ALA A 77 9.19 11.81 1.63
CA ALA A 77 10.16 11.70 2.71
C ALA A 77 11.17 10.58 2.45
N LEU A 78 10.70 9.39 2.09
CA LEU A 78 11.57 8.25 1.78
C LEU A 78 12.50 8.55 0.58
N LYS A 79 12.01 9.24 -0.45
CA LYS A 79 12.85 9.72 -1.56
C LYS A 79 13.91 10.73 -1.10
N PHE A 80 13.55 11.62 -0.19
CA PHE A 80 14.48 12.62 0.35
C PHE A 80 15.58 11.98 1.19
N TYR A 81 15.24 11.00 2.04
CA TYR A 81 16.21 10.32 2.90
C TYR A 81 17.05 9.27 2.15
N ASN A 82 16.53 8.66 1.09
CA ASN A 82 17.27 7.78 0.17
C ASN A 82 18.13 6.73 0.91
N GLY A 83 17.51 5.97 1.81
CA GLY A 83 18.16 4.94 2.62
C GLY A 83 19.00 5.46 3.80
N LYS A 84 19.09 6.78 4.03
CA LYS A 84 19.85 7.34 5.14
C LYS A 84 19.00 7.43 6.40
N GLY A 85 19.13 6.42 7.27
CA GLY A 85 18.39 6.35 8.54
C GLY A 85 16.91 5.97 8.36
N CYS A 86 16.53 5.51 7.18
CA CYS A 86 15.21 4.98 6.85
C CYS A 86 15.35 3.77 5.92
N ILE A 87 14.25 3.06 5.67
CA ILE A 87 14.21 2.01 4.64
C ILE A 87 14.64 2.60 3.29
N ASP A 88 15.47 1.85 2.59
CA ASP A 88 15.93 2.21 1.25
C ASP A 88 14.81 1.98 0.23
N LEU A 89 14.58 2.98 -0.63
CA LEU A 89 13.72 2.86 -1.79
C LEU A 89 14.57 2.42 -2.98
N THR A 90 15.24 1.27 -2.90
CA THR A 90 16.08 0.76 -4.00
C THR A 90 15.27 0.33 -5.22
N ASN A 91 14.00 -0.01 -5.02
CA ASN A 91 13.00 -0.18 -6.09
C ASN A 91 11.66 0.40 -5.65
N PRO A 92 11.47 1.73 -5.72
CA PRO A 92 10.20 2.36 -5.43
C PRO A 92 9.27 2.10 -6.63
N LEU A 93 8.43 1.07 -6.56
CA LEU A 93 7.18 1.06 -7.33
C LEU A 93 6.20 2.00 -6.62
N VAL A 94 6.52 3.29 -6.63
CA VAL A 94 5.59 4.33 -6.20
C VAL A 94 4.66 4.59 -7.38
N CYS A 95 3.42 4.15 -7.25
CA CYS A 95 2.37 4.51 -8.18
C CYS A 95 1.99 5.98 -7.94
N LEU A 96 2.80 6.92 -8.44
CA LEU A 96 2.39 8.32 -8.53
C LEU A 96 1.46 8.45 -9.73
N ASN A 97 0.15 8.41 -9.45
CA ASN A 97 -0.92 8.72 -10.41
C ASN A 97 -0.80 7.98 -11.75
N GLY A 98 -1.00 6.66 -11.73
CA GLY A 98 -1.00 5.81 -12.93
C GLY A 98 -2.21 4.89 -12.97
N ASN A 99 -3.32 5.43 -13.49
CA ASN A 99 -4.60 4.80 -13.85
C ASN A 99 -4.92 3.36 -13.37
N LEU A 100 -5.57 3.27 -12.21
CA LEU A 100 -6.64 2.31 -11.90
C LEU A 100 -7.87 3.12 -11.43
N SER A 101 -8.38 3.95 -12.34
CA SER A 101 -9.64 4.72 -12.24
C SER A 101 -9.92 5.39 -10.88
N SER A 102 -9.18 6.47 -10.62
CA SER A 102 -9.64 7.70 -9.96
C SER A 102 -9.76 7.83 -8.43
N MET A 103 -9.46 6.86 -7.56
CA MET A 103 -9.56 7.13 -6.10
C MET A 103 -8.58 6.45 -5.13
N LEU A 104 -7.55 5.74 -5.58
CA LEU A 104 -6.75 4.89 -4.68
C LEU A 104 -5.25 5.03 -4.92
N ASN A 105 -4.53 5.47 -3.87
CA ASN A 105 -3.08 5.48 -3.86
C ASN A 105 -2.57 4.13 -3.35
N VAL A 106 -1.65 3.55 -4.11
CA VAL A 106 -0.93 2.33 -3.76
C VAL A 106 0.55 2.66 -3.67
N THR A 107 1.19 2.34 -2.56
CA THR A 107 2.63 2.46 -2.36
C THR A 107 3.23 1.10 -2.15
N ILE A 108 4.22 0.73 -2.96
CA ILE A 108 5.09 -0.40 -2.68
C ILE A 108 6.39 0.13 -2.10
N VAL A 109 6.82 -0.49 -1.01
CA VAL A 109 8.11 -0.24 -0.37
C VAL A 109 8.90 -1.54 -0.42
N SER A 110 10.05 -1.54 -1.08
CA SER A 110 10.98 -2.68 -1.00
C SER A 110 11.63 -2.69 0.38
N ILE A 111 11.75 -3.87 1.00
CA ILE A 111 12.62 -4.03 2.18
C ILE A 111 13.88 -4.73 1.68
N ALA A 112 14.90 -3.94 1.36
CA ALA A 112 16.26 -4.45 1.18
C ALA A 112 16.95 -4.57 2.55
#